data_AF-A0A0M8Y8Z1-F1
#
_entry.id   AF-A0A0M8Y8Z1-F1
#
_cell.length_a   1.000
_cell.length_b   1.000
_cell.length_c   1.000
_cell.angle_alpha   90.00
_cell.angle_beta   90.00
_cell.angle_gamma   90.00
#
_symmetry.space_group_name_H-M   'P 1'
#
loop_
_entity.id
_entity.type
_entity.pdbx_description
1 polymer ?
#
loop_
_entity_poly.entity_id
_entity_poly.type
_entity_poly.pdbx_seq_one_letter_code
_entity_poly.pdbx_strand_id
1 'polypeptide(L)'
;MAAGALLGITGAVASTSPASAATGSVSMQAACDNQYPGQGRVARIRTWNAFGWKCVTGVVPVADGPIDVSRQCRTQYRNPSAYSAYRNYSDPYSWYCVF
;
A
#
# COMPACT_ATOMS: atom_id res chain seq x y z
N MET A 1 -58.82 31.00 -17.56
CA MET A 1 -58.70 29.57 -17.93
C MET A 1 -57.43 29.40 -18.74
N ALA A 2 -56.39 28.81 -18.14
CA ALA A 2 -55.30 28.06 -18.78
C ALA A 2 -54.37 27.62 -17.65
N ALA A 3 -54.16 26.31 -17.53
CA ALA A 3 -53.52 25.64 -16.42
C ALA A 3 -52.09 25.22 -16.78
N GLY A 4 -51.27 25.05 -15.74
CA GLY A 4 -50.25 24.00 -15.70
C GLY A 4 -48.80 24.46 -15.91
N ALA A 5 -48.03 24.50 -14.83
CA ALA A 5 -46.61 24.19 -14.88
C ALA A 5 -46.24 23.43 -13.61
N LEU A 6 -45.79 22.21 -13.83
CA LEU A 6 -45.27 21.23 -12.87
C LEU A 6 -44.09 21.82 -12.08
N LEU A 7 -43.80 21.26 -10.90
CA LEU A 7 -42.47 20.79 -10.46
C LEU A 7 -42.55 20.28 -9.00
N GLY A 8 -42.81 18.97 -8.83
CA GLY A 8 -42.13 18.20 -7.77
C GLY A 8 -40.61 18.26 -8.02
N ILE A 9 -39.70 17.95 -7.10
CA ILE A 9 -39.57 16.70 -6.35
C ILE A 9 -38.61 16.95 -5.17
N THR A 10 -38.89 16.29 -4.06
CA THR A 10 -38.02 16.05 -2.90
C THR A 10 -36.64 15.48 -3.25
N GLY A 11 -35.62 15.83 -2.46
CA GLY A 11 -34.52 14.90 -2.14
C GLY A 11 -33.12 15.31 -2.58
N ALA A 12 -32.41 16.04 -1.72
CA ALA A 12 -30.95 16.01 -1.72
C ALA A 12 -30.48 14.93 -0.74
N VAL A 13 -30.44 13.67 -1.19
CA VAL A 13 -29.65 12.65 -0.49
C VAL A 13 -28.18 12.93 -0.78
N ALA A 14 -27.46 13.47 0.20
CA ALA A 14 -26.01 13.58 0.13
C ALA A 14 -25.45 12.15 0.00
N SER A 15 -24.96 11.82 -1.19
CA SER A 15 -24.24 10.59 -1.43
C SER A 15 -22.89 10.68 -0.71
N THR A 16 -22.84 10.20 0.53
CA THR A 16 -21.57 9.91 1.20
C THR A 16 -20.94 8.73 0.45
N SER A 17 -20.04 9.03 -0.49
CA SER A 17 -19.18 8.01 -1.09
C SER A 17 -18.50 7.24 0.04
N PRO A 18 -18.44 5.89 -0.02
CA PRO A 18 -17.67 5.15 0.96
C PRO A 18 -16.25 5.72 0.93
N ALA A 19 -15.75 6.13 2.09
CA ALA A 19 -14.37 6.55 2.25
C ALA A 19 -13.50 5.42 1.72
N SER A 20 -13.02 5.58 0.49
CA SER A 20 -12.04 4.67 -0.09
C SER A 20 -10.81 4.89 0.75
N ALA A 21 -10.49 3.95 1.63
CA ALA A 21 -9.25 3.99 2.40
C ALA A 21 -8.14 4.30 1.40
N ALA A 22 -7.40 5.38 1.63
CA ALA A 22 -6.47 5.88 0.63
C ALA A 22 -5.41 4.78 0.46
N THR A 23 -5.42 4.14 -0.71
CA THR A 23 -4.53 3.02 -0.99
C THR A 23 -3.34 3.54 -1.77
N GLY A 24 -2.16 3.36 -1.21
CA GLY A 24 -0.90 3.79 -1.79
C GLY A 24 -0.06 2.61 -2.29
N SER A 25 0.77 2.81 -3.31
CA SER A 25 1.77 1.81 -3.67
C SER A 25 2.90 1.75 -2.63
N VAL A 26 3.53 0.57 -2.51
CA VAL A 26 4.69 0.35 -1.63
C VAL A 26 5.97 0.28 -2.48
N SER A 27 6.98 1.06 -2.13
CA SER A 27 8.33 0.85 -2.68
C SER A 27 9.13 -0.14 -1.82
N MET A 28 9.27 -1.38 -2.32
CA MET A 28 10.01 -2.45 -1.65
C MET A 28 11.51 -2.17 -1.56
N GLN A 29 12.10 -1.58 -2.60
CA GLN A 29 13.52 -1.20 -2.57
C GLN A 29 13.79 -0.19 -1.45
N ALA A 30 13.00 0.89 -1.41
CA ALA A 30 13.12 1.88 -0.36
C ALA A 30 12.82 1.31 1.05
N ALA A 31 12.01 0.25 1.17
CA ALA A 31 11.84 -0.45 2.44
C ALA A 31 13.16 -1.07 2.91
N CYS A 32 13.91 -1.71 2.01
CA CYS A 32 15.22 -2.29 2.32
C CYS A 32 16.25 -1.20 2.65
N ASP A 33 16.29 -0.10 1.90
CA ASP A 33 17.19 1.03 2.18
C ASP A 33 16.89 1.67 3.54
N ASN A 34 15.61 1.85 3.88
CA ASN A 34 15.17 2.41 5.16
C ASN A 34 15.40 1.44 6.33
N GLN A 35 15.25 0.13 6.11
CA GLN A 35 15.41 -0.89 7.14
C GLN A 35 16.87 -1.21 7.44
N TYR A 36 17.71 -1.20 6.42
CA TYR A 36 19.12 -1.57 6.47
C TYR A 36 20.01 -0.44 5.91
N PRO A 37 20.00 0.74 6.56
CA PRO A 37 20.76 1.89 6.07
C PRO A 37 22.25 1.56 5.98
N GLY A 38 22.88 1.92 4.86
CA GLY A 38 24.32 1.73 4.63
C GLY A 38 24.74 0.30 4.28
N GLN A 39 23.81 -0.66 4.17
CA GLN A 39 24.13 -2.04 3.82
C GLN A 39 24.00 -2.37 2.34
N GLY A 40 23.54 -1.42 1.51
CA GLY A 40 23.38 -1.60 0.06
C GLY A 40 22.49 -2.77 -0.32
N ARG A 41 21.46 -3.06 0.47
CA ARG A 41 20.57 -4.21 0.24
C ARG A 41 19.60 -3.92 -0.89
N VAL A 42 19.34 -4.93 -1.70
CA VAL A 42 18.35 -4.88 -2.79
C VAL A 42 17.13 -5.71 -2.44
N ALA A 43 15.95 -5.18 -2.78
CA ALA A 43 14.70 -5.90 -2.61
C ALA A 43 14.58 -6.98 -3.69
N ARG A 44 14.47 -8.24 -3.29
CA ARG A 44 14.33 -9.37 -4.21
C ARG A 44 13.33 -10.39 -3.68
N ILE A 45 12.56 -10.98 -4.59
CA ILE A 45 11.62 -12.05 -4.29
C ILE A 45 12.40 -13.37 -4.22
N ARG A 46 12.40 -14.02 -3.05
CA ARG A 46 13.00 -15.36 -2.83
C ARG A 46 11.99 -16.48 -3.02
N THR A 47 10.73 -16.20 -2.70
CA THR A 47 9.59 -17.12 -2.87
C THR A 47 8.50 -16.39 -3.63
N TRP A 48 7.87 -17.00 -4.63
CA TRP A 48 6.87 -16.30 -5.45
C TRP A 48 5.51 -16.15 -4.74
N ASN A 49 5.44 -15.26 -3.74
CA ASN A 49 4.23 -14.89 -3.02
C ASN A 49 4.40 -13.52 -2.33
N ALA A 50 3.33 -12.97 -1.76
CA ALA A 50 3.34 -11.69 -1.05
C ALA A 50 4.45 -11.60 0.01
N PHE A 51 4.70 -12.65 0.79
CA PHE A 51 5.75 -12.67 1.84
C PHE A 51 7.15 -13.05 1.33
N GLY A 52 7.29 -13.20 0.01
CA GLY A 52 8.51 -13.60 -0.67
C GLY A 52 9.59 -12.54 -0.74
N TRP A 53 9.24 -11.28 -0.52
CA TRP A 53 10.17 -10.17 -0.54
C TRP A 53 11.19 -10.28 0.59
N LYS A 54 12.46 -10.13 0.21
CA LYS A 54 13.59 -10.12 1.13
C LYS A 54 14.56 -9.01 0.73
N CYS A 55 15.25 -8.48 1.72
CA CYS A 55 16.36 -7.55 1.53
C CYS A 55 17.65 -8.36 1.44
N VAL A 56 18.07 -8.65 0.21
CA VAL A 56 19.26 -9.45 -0.08
C VAL A 56 20.47 -8.53 -0.25
N THR A 57 21.66 -9.04 0.00
CA THR A 57 22.90 -8.35 -0.34
C THR A 57 23.74 -9.21 -1.28
N GLY A 58 24.51 -8.57 -2.15
CA GLY A 58 25.42 -9.27 -3.07
C GLY A 58 26.66 -9.85 -2.38
N VAL A 59 26.84 -9.56 -1.08
CA VAL A 59 28.02 -9.95 -0.31
C VAL A 59 27.70 -11.18 0.56
N VAL A 60 28.19 -12.35 0.15
CA VAL A 60 28.19 -13.58 0.97
C VAL A 60 29.21 -13.38 2.09
N PRO A 61 28.93 -13.74 3.37
CA PRO A 61 27.88 -14.65 3.87
C PRO A 61 26.65 -13.97 4.52
N VAL A 62 26.33 -12.72 4.19
CA VAL A 62 25.22 -12.03 4.88
C VAL A 62 23.88 -12.64 4.51
N ALA A 63 23.13 -13.09 5.52
CA ALA A 63 21.80 -13.66 5.36
C ALA A 63 20.77 -12.62 4.84
N ASP A 64 19.78 -13.13 4.11
CA ASP A 64 18.65 -12.34 3.62
C ASP A 64 17.91 -11.69 4.80
N GLY A 65 17.69 -10.39 4.71
CA GLY A 65 16.92 -9.65 5.70
C GLY A 65 15.42 -9.81 5.44
N PRO A 66 14.57 -9.99 6.48
CA PRO A 66 13.14 -9.77 6.32
C PRO A 66 12.87 -8.33 5.85
N ILE A 67 11.73 -8.10 5.21
CA ILE A 67 11.30 -6.76 4.79
C ILE A 67 10.08 -6.36 5.62
N ASP A 68 10.09 -5.17 6.21
CA ASP A 68 8.97 -4.65 6.99
C ASP A 68 8.17 -3.65 6.14
N VAL A 69 7.16 -4.19 5.43
CA VAL A 69 6.32 -3.42 4.50
C VAL A 69 5.45 -2.40 5.25
N SER A 70 4.97 -2.75 6.45
CA SER A 70 4.16 -1.85 7.28
C SER A 70 4.95 -0.64 7.75
N ARG A 71 6.18 -0.83 8.23
CA ARG A 71 7.08 0.26 8.55
C ARG A 71 7.34 1.14 7.33
N GLN A 72 7.54 0.54 6.16
CA GLN A 72 7.73 1.32 4.94
C GLN A 72 6.51 2.18 4.59
N CYS A 73 5.29 1.66 4.76
CA CYS A 73 4.09 2.45 4.55
C CYS A 73 4.05 3.70 5.44
N ARG A 74 4.41 3.55 6.71
CA ARG A 74 4.46 4.68 7.65
C ARG A 74 5.49 5.73 7.24
N THR A 75 6.66 5.28 6.81
CA THR A 75 7.74 6.17 6.36
C THR A 75 7.40 6.86 5.03
N GLN A 76 6.92 6.12 4.03
CA GLN A 76 6.65 6.62 2.69
C GLN A 76 5.52 7.66 2.68
N TYR A 77 4.45 7.43 3.45
CA TYR A 77 3.29 8.34 3.52
C TYR A 77 3.33 9.29 4.72
N ARG A 78 4.42 9.27 5.51
CA ARG A 78 4.58 10.07 6.74
C ARG A 78 3.38 9.95 7.70
N ASN A 79 2.76 8.77 7.74
CA ASN A 79 1.57 8.51 8.53
C ASN A 79 1.83 7.33 9.49
N PRO A 80 1.87 7.55 10.81
CA PRO A 80 2.14 6.48 11.78
C PRO A 80 1.04 5.41 11.82
N SER A 81 -0.18 5.74 11.40
CA SER A 81 -1.31 4.81 11.32
C SER A 81 -1.35 4.01 10.03
N ALA A 82 -0.48 4.32 9.06
CA ALA A 82 -0.41 3.55 7.83
C ALA A 82 0.04 2.10 8.12
N TYR A 83 -0.57 1.15 7.43
CA TYR A 83 -0.22 -0.26 7.51
C TYR A 83 -0.18 -0.88 6.12
N SER A 84 0.47 -2.04 6.02
CA SER A 84 0.57 -2.79 4.76
C SER A 84 -0.54 -3.82 4.64
N ALA A 85 -1.15 -3.90 3.47
CA ALA A 85 -2.04 -4.99 3.08
C ALA A 85 -1.63 -5.51 1.69
N TYR A 86 -2.13 -6.68 1.31
CA TYR A 86 -1.91 -7.27 -0.01
C TYR A 86 -3.22 -7.80 -0.58
N ARG A 87 -3.41 -7.70 -1.90
CA ARG A 87 -4.67 -8.14 -2.54
C ARG A 87 -4.69 -9.64 -2.80
N ASN A 88 -3.53 -10.23 -3.12
CA ASN A 88 -3.44 -11.63 -3.51
C ASN A 88 -2.14 -12.24 -3.00
N TYR A 89 -2.23 -13.30 -2.20
CA TYR A 89 -1.07 -13.99 -1.67
C TYR A 89 -0.13 -14.51 -2.77
N SER A 90 -0.66 -14.98 -3.89
CA SER A 90 0.14 -15.55 -4.99
C SER A 90 0.80 -14.50 -5.88
N ASP A 91 0.48 -13.22 -5.66
CA ASP A 91 1.05 -12.10 -6.39
C ASP A 91 1.97 -11.28 -5.46
N PRO A 92 3.31 -11.36 -5.64
CA PRO A 92 4.24 -10.62 -4.80
C PRO A 92 4.14 -9.11 -4.97
N TYR A 93 3.56 -8.58 -6.04
CA TYR A 93 3.45 -7.14 -6.28
C TYR A 93 2.13 -6.55 -5.79
N SER A 94 1.24 -7.38 -5.25
CA SER A 94 -0.10 -6.96 -4.81
C SER A 94 -0.14 -6.18 -3.50
N TRP A 95 1.01 -5.78 -2.96
CA TRP A 95 1.12 -4.97 -1.75
C TRP A 95 0.68 -3.53 -1.97
N TYR A 96 0.00 -2.99 -0.97
CA TYR A 96 -0.41 -1.61 -0.91
C TYR A 96 -0.41 -1.12 0.54
N CYS A 97 -0.25 0.18 0.72
CA CYS A 97 -0.44 0.86 1.98
C CYS A 97 -1.89 1.26 2.15
N VAL A 98 -2.39 1.17 3.38
CA VAL A 98 -3.71 1.66 3.77
C VAL A 98 -3.52 2.69 4.88
N PHE A 99 -4.19 3.82 4.77
CA PHE A 99 -4.09 4.94 5.71
C PHE A 99 -5.36 5.79 5.73
#